data_AF-A0A7J6KXR8-F1
#
_entry.id   AF-A0A7J6KXR8-F1
#
_cell.length_a   1.000
_cell.length_b   1.000
_cell.length_c   1.000
_cell.angle_alpha   90.00
_cell.angle_beta   90.00
_cell.angle_gamma   90.00
#
_symmetry.space_group_name_H-M   'P 1'
#
loop_
_entity.id
_entity.type
_entity.pdbx_description
1 polymer ?
#
loop_
_entity_poly.entity_id
_entity_poly.type
_entity_poly.pdbx_seq_one_letter_code
_entity_poly.pdbx_strand_id
1 'polypeptide(L)'
;MRGLRMLRRFRSFKVHPDTRPVVNASQLEYRVLQPSDAWARDFQMPGCVNYVAANPSAEKGENVVASLGFGVVSRPGYGEWVYIDDVEVREDWRRKGVATQLITRLLVYIHKGWPNVDGAFLFVLERDASIKGLYEKIGFRHVKDVVLSEGIQVPAYGYLYYFNSSASAATVASLPKRPPPSWMRLPAVHHPLLDQLSNALFPSDGK
;
A
#
# COMPACT_ATOMS: atom_id res chain seq x y z
N MET A 1 3.46 -26.13 10.07
CA MET A 1 3.89 -25.67 8.74
C MET A 1 2.68 -25.66 7.81
N ARG A 2 2.05 -24.50 7.59
CA ARG A 2 0.96 -24.34 6.62
C ARG A 2 1.54 -23.65 5.40
N GLY A 3 1.77 -24.44 4.36
CA GLY A 3 2.26 -23.96 3.08
C GLY A 3 1.27 -22.98 2.44
N LEU A 4 1.83 -22.09 1.64
CA LEU A 4 1.17 -21.17 0.72
C LEU A 4 0.18 -21.95 -0.19
N ARG A 5 -1.01 -22.27 0.32
CA ARG A 5 -2.17 -22.57 -0.53
C ARG A 5 -2.81 -21.23 -0.88
N MET A 6 -2.19 -20.49 -1.80
CA MET A 6 -2.89 -19.47 -2.58
C MET A 6 -3.77 -20.19 -3.61
N LEU A 7 -4.84 -20.83 -3.13
CA LEU A 7 -5.99 -21.11 -3.98
C LEU A 7 -6.72 -19.78 -4.15
N ARG A 8 -6.47 -19.11 -5.27
CA ARG A 8 -7.30 -18.01 -5.77
C ARG A 8 -8.74 -18.50 -5.85
N ARG A 9 -9.53 -18.30 -4.79
CA ARG A 9 -10.99 -18.32 -4.90
C ARG A 9 -11.37 -16.94 -5.42
N PHE A 10 -11.34 -16.80 -6.75
CA PHE A 10 -12.08 -15.75 -7.41
C PHE A 10 -13.55 -15.92 -7.02
N ARG A 11 -14.03 -15.16 -6.03
CA ARG A 11 -15.45 -14.86 -5.98
C ARG A 11 -15.73 -14.05 -7.24
N SER A 12 -16.36 -14.71 -8.21
CA SER A 12 -16.95 -14.05 -9.34
C SER A 12 -17.97 -13.05 -8.79
N PHE A 13 -17.57 -11.79 -8.69
CA PHE A 13 -18.53 -10.71 -8.47
C PHE A 13 -19.43 -10.72 -9.69
N LYS A 14 -20.73 -11.02 -9.50
CA LYS A 14 -21.72 -10.87 -10.56
C LYS A 14 -21.70 -9.41 -10.98
N VAL A 15 -21.09 -9.13 -12.12
CA VAL A 15 -21.15 -7.82 -12.75
C VAL A 15 -22.57 -7.69 -13.29
N HIS A 16 -23.46 -7.07 -12.52
CA HIS A 16 -24.71 -6.59 -13.08
C HIS A 16 -24.37 -5.49 -14.10
N PRO A 17 -24.92 -5.53 -15.32
CA PRO A 17 -24.78 -4.45 -16.28
C PRO A 17 -25.64 -3.29 -15.75
N ASP A 18 -25.02 -2.41 -14.98
CA ASP A 18 -25.73 -1.40 -14.21
C ASP A 18 -25.29 0.00 -14.59
N THR A 19 -26.29 0.85 -14.79
CA THR A 19 -26.30 2.26 -15.18
C THR A 19 -25.74 3.18 -14.10
N ARG A 20 -24.76 2.70 -13.32
CA ARG A 20 -24.16 3.43 -12.21
C ARG A 20 -23.41 4.65 -12.76
N PRO A 21 -23.57 5.83 -12.14
CA PRO A 21 -22.86 7.03 -12.56
C PRO A 21 -21.36 6.76 -12.63
N VAL A 22 -20.69 7.32 -13.65
CA VAL A 22 -19.23 7.19 -13.82
C VAL A 22 -18.55 8.00 -12.72
N VAL A 23 -18.34 7.37 -11.56
CA VAL A 23 -17.59 7.97 -10.46
C VAL A 23 -16.11 7.98 -10.85
N ASN A 24 -15.51 9.16 -10.92
CA ASN A 24 -14.08 9.32 -11.16
C ASN A 24 -13.31 8.99 -9.87
N ALA A 25 -12.06 8.50 -9.99
CA ALA A 25 -11.18 8.25 -8.86
C ALA A 25 -11.05 9.47 -7.91
N SER A 26 -11.12 10.70 -8.43
CA SER A 26 -11.08 11.92 -7.61
C SER A 26 -12.27 12.09 -6.65
N GLN A 27 -13.39 11.41 -6.91
CA GLN A 27 -14.61 11.44 -6.10
C GLN A 27 -14.67 10.33 -5.04
N LEU A 28 -13.67 9.44 -5.02
CA LEU A 28 -13.56 8.40 -4.00
C LEU A 28 -13.12 9.01 -2.67
N GLU A 29 -13.59 8.40 -1.58
CA GLU A 29 -13.07 8.65 -0.25
C GLU A 29 -11.80 7.83 -0.03
N TYR A 30 -10.76 8.47 0.50
CA TYR A 30 -9.51 7.80 0.84
C TYR A 30 -9.30 7.86 2.34
N ARG A 31 -9.27 6.71 2.99
CA ARG A 31 -9.28 6.61 4.45
C ARG A 31 -8.82 5.24 4.92
N VAL A 32 -8.59 5.12 6.22
CA VAL A 32 -8.43 3.81 6.87
C VAL A 32 -9.73 3.00 6.73
N LEU A 33 -9.58 1.69 6.54
CA LEU A 33 -10.69 0.73 6.47
C LEU A 33 -11.53 0.80 7.75
N GLN A 34 -12.84 0.88 7.60
CA GLN A 34 -13.80 0.90 8.69
C GLN A 34 -14.43 -0.48 8.90
N PRO A 35 -14.93 -0.81 10.11
CA PRO A 35 -15.63 -2.07 10.36
C PRO A 35 -16.86 -2.31 9.46
N SER A 36 -17.48 -1.25 8.95
CA SER A 36 -18.63 -1.32 8.05
C SER A 36 -18.28 -1.56 6.59
N ASP A 37 -17.01 -1.42 6.21
CA ASP A 37 -16.55 -1.69 4.86
C ASP A 37 -16.52 -3.21 4.65
N ALA A 38 -17.20 -3.72 3.62
CA ALA A 38 -16.98 -5.10 3.24
C ALA A 38 -15.79 -5.14 2.29
N TRP A 39 -14.74 -5.80 2.74
CA TRP A 39 -13.57 -6.08 1.93
C TRP A 39 -13.01 -7.43 2.33
N ALA A 40 -12.93 -8.35 1.37
CA ALA A 40 -12.32 -9.64 1.56
C ALA A 40 -10.92 -9.58 0.96
N ARG A 41 -9.90 -9.42 1.81
CA ARG A 41 -8.52 -9.72 1.40
C ARG A 41 -8.28 -11.20 1.56
N ASP A 42 -7.59 -11.77 0.59
CA ASP A 42 -7.09 -13.14 0.71
C ASP A 42 -5.94 -13.20 1.74
N PHE A 43 -5.22 -12.09 1.93
CA PHE A 43 -4.13 -11.99 2.87
C PHE A 43 -3.97 -10.55 3.39
N GLN A 44 -3.60 -10.42 4.67
CA GLN A 44 -3.16 -9.17 5.26
C GLN A 44 -1.97 -9.48 6.15
N MET A 45 -0.85 -8.80 5.91
CA MET A 45 0.31 -8.90 6.79
C MET A 45 -0.10 -8.58 8.24
N PRO A 46 0.19 -9.47 9.22
CA PRO A 46 -0.13 -9.21 10.62
C PRO A 46 0.44 -7.87 11.08
N GLY A 47 -0.37 -7.09 11.78
CA GLY A 47 0.01 -5.76 12.26
C GLY A 47 -0.19 -4.63 11.25
N CYS A 48 -0.30 -4.88 9.95
CA CYS A 48 -0.61 -3.81 9.00
C CYS A 48 -2.07 -3.32 9.17
N VAL A 49 -2.29 -2.04 8.90
CA VAL A 49 -3.63 -1.44 8.79
C VAL A 49 -3.98 -1.25 7.31
N ASN A 50 -5.26 -1.41 6.98
CA ASN A 50 -5.72 -1.21 5.61
C ASN A 50 -6.08 0.25 5.35
N TYR A 51 -5.59 0.80 4.25
CA TYR A 51 -6.01 2.07 3.69
C TYR A 51 -6.77 1.80 2.40
N VAL A 52 -7.93 2.44 2.23
CA VAL A 52 -8.88 2.12 1.17
C VAL A 52 -9.28 3.34 0.36
N ALA A 53 -9.63 3.07 -0.89
CA ALA A 53 -10.46 3.95 -1.70
C ALA A 53 -11.89 3.40 -1.66
N ALA A 54 -12.83 4.20 -1.16
CA ALA A 54 -14.22 3.83 -1.02
C ALA A 54 -15.13 4.75 -1.84
N ASN A 55 -16.09 4.16 -2.55
CA ASN A 55 -17.18 4.87 -3.21
C ASN A 55 -18.31 5.10 -2.19
N PRO A 56 -18.54 6.34 -1.72
CA PRO A 56 -19.55 6.62 -0.70
C PRO A 56 -20.98 6.42 -1.21
N SER A 57 -21.18 6.44 -2.53
CA SER A 57 -22.49 6.24 -3.17
C SER A 57 -22.82 4.78 -3.45
N ALA A 58 -21.89 3.84 -3.17
CA ALA A 58 -22.13 2.43 -3.35
C ALA A 58 -22.99 1.85 -2.20
N GLU A 59 -23.68 0.76 -2.48
CA GLU A 59 -24.40 0.00 -1.46
C GLU A 59 -23.46 -0.49 -0.36
N LYS A 60 -24.01 -0.65 0.84
CA LYS A 60 -23.25 -1.13 2.00
C LYS A 60 -22.64 -2.50 1.70
N GLY A 61 -21.32 -2.57 1.77
CA GLY A 61 -20.56 -3.78 1.47
C GLY A 61 -20.07 -3.91 0.02
N GLU A 62 -20.31 -2.91 -0.84
CA GLU A 62 -19.68 -2.81 -2.17
C GLU A 62 -18.84 -1.53 -2.33
N ASN A 63 -18.64 -0.82 -1.22
CA ASN A 63 -18.08 0.52 -1.23
C ASN A 63 -16.56 0.53 -1.44
N VAL A 64 -15.81 -0.47 -1.00
CA VAL A 64 -14.36 -0.51 -1.22
C VAL A 64 -14.06 -0.91 -2.67
N VAL A 65 -13.30 -0.05 -3.36
CA VAL A 65 -12.90 -0.24 -4.77
C VAL A 65 -11.41 -0.50 -4.93
N ALA A 66 -10.61 -0.12 -3.93
CA ALA A 66 -9.19 -0.45 -3.86
C ALA A 66 -8.73 -0.45 -2.40
N SER A 67 -7.67 -1.22 -2.11
CA SER A 67 -7.06 -1.28 -0.79
C SER A 67 -5.54 -1.46 -0.88
N LEU A 68 -4.86 -1.10 0.19
CA LEU A 68 -3.48 -1.49 0.46
C LEU A 68 -3.31 -1.69 1.96
N GLY A 69 -2.32 -2.48 2.35
CA GLY A 69 -1.86 -2.59 3.73
C GLY A 69 -0.70 -1.63 3.99
N PHE A 70 -0.58 -1.10 5.20
CA PHE A 70 0.61 -0.37 5.60
C PHE A 70 0.95 -0.57 7.08
N GLY A 71 2.24 -0.52 7.40
CA GLY A 71 2.76 -0.71 8.74
C GLY A 71 4.12 -0.07 8.93
N VAL A 72 4.47 0.31 10.17
CA VAL A 72 5.76 0.91 10.49
C VAL A 72 6.77 -0.12 10.93
N VAL A 73 7.97 0.05 10.42
CA VAL A 73 9.17 -0.70 10.79
C VAL A 73 10.20 0.30 11.26
N SER A 74 10.62 0.15 12.51
CA SER A 74 11.77 0.90 13.05
C SER A 74 13.05 0.16 12.72
N ARG A 75 14.02 0.88 12.16
CA ARG A 75 15.31 0.32 11.74
C ARG A 75 16.44 1.07 12.45
N PRO A 76 17.25 0.38 13.28
CA PRO A 76 18.44 0.98 13.87
C PRO A 76 19.34 1.58 12.79
N GLY A 77 19.72 2.85 12.95
CA GLY A 77 20.55 3.58 11.98
C GLY A 77 19.81 4.15 10.75
N TYR A 78 18.55 3.77 10.53
CA TYR A 78 17.76 4.22 9.36
C TYR A 78 16.45 4.92 9.73
N GLY A 79 16.04 4.91 11.00
CA GLY A 79 14.86 5.61 11.49
C GLY A 79 13.56 4.82 11.30
N GLU A 80 12.43 5.52 11.11
CA GLU A 80 11.10 4.92 11.00
C GLU A 80 10.63 4.90 9.55
N TRP A 81 10.24 3.72 9.06
CA TRP A 81 9.83 3.51 7.68
C TRP A 81 8.48 2.83 7.59
N VAL A 82 7.64 3.26 6.63
CA VAL A 82 6.37 2.58 6.35
C VAL A 82 6.54 1.53 5.27
N TYR A 83 6.27 0.27 5.61
CA TYR A 83 6.05 -0.77 4.63
C TYR A 83 4.66 -0.63 4.01
N ILE A 84 4.58 -0.69 2.68
CA ILE A 84 3.33 -0.77 1.93
C ILE A 84 3.21 -2.17 1.34
N ASP A 85 2.08 -2.81 1.63
CA ASP A 85 1.80 -4.19 1.26
C ASP A 85 0.57 -4.28 0.35
N ASP A 86 0.67 -5.18 -0.63
CA ASP A 86 -0.45 -5.71 -1.41
C ASP A 86 -1.42 -4.61 -1.91
N VAL A 87 -1.07 -3.91 -2.99
CA VAL A 87 -1.96 -2.90 -3.57
C VAL A 87 -2.99 -3.58 -4.48
N GLU A 88 -4.24 -3.60 -4.06
CA GLU A 88 -5.33 -4.27 -4.77
C GLU A 88 -6.34 -3.26 -5.31
N VAL A 89 -6.76 -3.44 -6.57
CA VAL A 89 -7.82 -2.65 -7.21
C VAL A 89 -8.86 -3.60 -7.79
N ARG A 90 -10.13 -3.35 -7.47
CA ARG A 90 -11.28 -4.08 -8.01
C ARG A 90 -11.27 -4.00 -9.54
N GLU A 91 -11.60 -5.11 -10.21
CA GLU A 91 -11.39 -5.27 -11.66
C GLU A 91 -12.02 -4.14 -12.49
N ASP A 92 -13.28 -3.79 -12.17
CA ASP A 92 -14.05 -2.71 -12.81
C ASP A 92 -13.49 -1.30 -12.56
N TRP A 93 -12.53 -1.14 -11.65
CA TRP A 93 -11.84 0.10 -11.33
C TRP A 93 -10.38 0.16 -11.82
N ARG A 94 -9.88 -0.92 -12.42
CA ARG A 94 -8.52 -0.95 -12.96
C ARG A 94 -8.35 0.04 -14.11
N ARG A 95 -7.12 0.55 -14.25
CA ARG A 95 -6.73 1.56 -15.26
C ARG A 95 -7.48 2.90 -15.16
N LYS A 96 -8.23 3.16 -14.09
CA LYS A 96 -8.89 4.45 -13.81
C LYS A 96 -8.10 5.37 -12.87
N GLY A 97 -6.81 5.09 -12.67
CA GLY A 97 -5.93 5.89 -11.79
C GLY A 97 -6.14 5.71 -10.28
N VAL A 98 -7.00 4.76 -9.85
CA VAL A 98 -7.34 4.55 -8.44
C VAL A 98 -6.12 4.16 -7.60
N ALA A 99 -5.29 3.21 -8.05
CA ALA A 99 -4.08 2.79 -7.34
C ALA A 99 -3.12 3.97 -7.10
N THR A 100 -2.89 4.78 -8.14
CA THR A 100 -2.04 5.97 -8.04
C THR A 100 -2.57 6.94 -6.98
N GLN A 101 -3.87 7.25 -6.99
CA GLN A 101 -4.44 8.13 -5.97
C GLN A 101 -4.42 7.51 -4.57
N LEU A 102 -4.66 6.20 -4.45
CA LEU A 102 -4.66 5.48 -3.18
C LEU A 102 -3.28 5.59 -2.49
N ILE A 103 -2.22 5.22 -3.22
CA ILE A 103 -0.85 5.26 -2.71
C ILE A 103 -0.44 6.71 -2.41
N THR A 104 -0.69 7.63 -3.35
CA THR A 104 -0.27 9.03 -3.17
C THR A 104 -0.96 9.66 -1.95
N ARG A 105 -2.26 9.40 -1.76
CA ARG A 105 -2.98 9.90 -0.58
C ARG A 105 -2.56 9.22 0.71
N LEU A 106 -2.21 7.93 0.69
CA LEU A 106 -1.59 7.27 1.85
C LEU A 106 -0.29 7.97 2.24
N LEU A 107 0.61 8.23 1.29
CA LEU A 107 1.89 8.89 1.55
C LEU A 107 1.69 10.26 2.20
N VAL A 108 0.73 11.04 1.70
CA VAL A 108 0.37 12.34 2.31
C VAL A 108 -0.24 12.17 3.69
N TYR A 109 -1.09 11.16 3.89
CA TYR A 109 -1.70 10.83 5.17
C TYR A 109 -0.64 10.50 6.23
N ILE A 110 0.33 9.65 5.88
CA ILE A 110 1.44 9.26 6.76
C ILE A 110 2.30 10.47 7.13
N HIS A 111 2.80 11.19 6.13
CA HIS A 111 3.75 12.28 6.34
C HIS A 111 3.18 13.40 7.22
N LYS A 112 1.88 13.68 7.11
CA LYS A 112 1.21 14.67 7.97
C LYS A 112 0.92 14.17 9.37
N GLY A 113 0.55 12.89 9.49
CA GLY A 113 0.25 12.29 10.78
C GLY A 113 1.47 12.09 11.66
N TRP A 114 2.57 11.74 11.02
CA TRP A 114 3.77 11.26 11.68
C TRP A 114 5.01 11.78 10.93
N PRO A 115 5.36 13.06 11.15
CA PRO A 115 6.46 13.71 10.43
C PRO A 115 7.85 13.14 10.73
N ASN A 116 7.97 12.28 11.75
CA ASN A 116 9.21 11.60 12.11
C ASN A 116 9.46 10.33 11.27
N VAL A 117 8.51 9.92 10.43
CA VAL A 117 8.71 8.82 9.48
C VAL A 117 9.57 9.33 8.32
N ASP A 118 10.68 8.64 8.05
CA ASP A 118 11.66 9.03 7.03
C ASP A 118 11.17 8.76 5.60
N GLY A 119 10.40 7.69 5.44
CA GLY A 119 9.95 7.26 4.12
C GLY A 119 8.99 6.07 4.13
N ALA A 120 8.75 5.55 2.94
CA ALA A 120 8.01 4.33 2.71
C ALA A 120 8.81 3.37 1.81
N PHE A 121 8.53 2.08 1.90
CA PHE A 121 9.12 1.06 1.05
C PHE A 121 8.12 -0.02 0.67
N LEU A 122 8.38 -0.68 -0.45
CA LEU A 122 7.57 -1.79 -0.95
C LEU A 122 8.41 -2.74 -1.81
N PHE A 123 7.85 -3.91 -2.08
CA PHE A 123 8.42 -4.89 -2.99
C PHE A 123 7.43 -5.21 -4.10
N VAL A 124 7.95 -5.32 -5.32
CA VAL A 124 7.18 -5.75 -6.50
C VAL A 124 7.74 -7.08 -6.96
N LEU A 125 6.93 -8.13 -6.94
CA LEU A 125 7.36 -9.44 -7.44
C LEU A 125 7.67 -9.35 -8.94
N GLU A 126 8.63 -10.14 -9.40
CA GLU A 126 9.07 -10.06 -10.80
C GLU A 126 7.96 -10.31 -11.81
N ARG A 127 7.09 -11.28 -11.51
CA ARG A 127 5.90 -11.59 -12.33
C ARG A 127 4.95 -10.40 -12.50
N ASP A 128 5.01 -9.42 -11.60
CA ASP A 128 4.17 -8.24 -11.58
C ASP A 128 4.94 -7.00 -12.11
N ALA A 129 6.08 -7.17 -12.78
CA ALA A 129 6.93 -6.07 -13.26
C ALA A 129 6.22 -4.98 -14.08
N SER A 130 5.05 -5.28 -14.67
CA SER A 130 4.23 -4.30 -15.38
C SER A 130 3.76 -3.12 -14.50
N ILE A 131 3.72 -3.28 -13.16
CA ILE A 131 3.30 -2.21 -12.24
C ILE A 131 4.44 -1.30 -11.77
N LYS A 132 5.71 -1.58 -12.13
CA LYS A 132 6.87 -0.77 -11.71
C LYS A 132 6.74 0.71 -12.08
N GLY A 133 6.34 0.97 -13.33
CA GLY A 133 6.17 2.33 -13.83
C GLY A 133 5.14 3.15 -13.06
N LEU A 134 4.17 2.50 -12.40
CA LEU A 134 3.24 3.19 -11.50
C LEU A 134 3.96 3.74 -10.27
N TYR A 135 4.80 2.93 -9.62
CA TYR A 135 5.50 3.34 -8.40
C TYR A 135 6.56 4.40 -8.70
N GLU A 136 7.31 4.22 -9.80
CA GLU A 136 8.31 5.20 -10.24
C GLU A 136 7.68 6.56 -10.57
N LYS A 137 6.52 6.56 -11.22
CA LYS A 137 5.76 7.80 -11.49
C LYS A 137 5.27 8.51 -10.22
N ILE A 138 5.00 7.76 -9.15
CA ILE A 138 4.62 8.32 -7.84
C ILE A 138 5.84 8.90 -7.11
N GLY A 139 7.05 8.50 -7.51
CA GLY A 139 8.32 8.97 -6.94
C GLY A 139 9.06 7.91 -6.12
N PHE A 140 8.60 6.66 -6.10
CA PHE A 140 9.42 5.57 -5.58
C PHE A 140 10.63 5.37 -6.46
N ARG A 141 11.78 5.07 -5.85
CA ARG A 141 13.02 4.74 -6.55
C ARG A 141 13.33 3.28 -6.35
N HIS A 142 13.59 2.60 -7.46
CA HIS A 142 14.14 1.26 -7.40
C HIS A 142 15.54 1.33 -6.78
N VAL A 143 15.83 0.47 -5.81
CA VAL A 143 17.14 0.46 -5.13
C VAL A 143 17.84 -0.88 -5.20
N LYS A 144 17.09 -2.00 -5.31
CA LYS A 144 17.69 -3.33 -5.24
C LYS A 144 16.77 -4.43 -5.75
N ASP A 145 17.34 -5.37 -6.49
CA ASP A 145 16.72 -6.66 -6.79
C ASP A 145 16.98 -7.61 -5.60
N VAL A 146 15.92 -8.25 -5.11
CA VAL A 146 15.99 -9.18 -3.98
C VAL A 146 15.39 -10.53 -4.37
N VAL A 147 15.87 -11.59 -3.73
CA VAL A 147 15.25 -12.91 -3.81
C VAL A 147 14.63 -13.19 -2.44
N LEU A 148 13.31 -13.24 -2.40
CA LEU A 148 12.57 -13.59 -1.20
C LEU A 148 12.64 -15.10 -1.01
N SER A 149 12.95 -15.56 0.20
CA SER A 149 13.06 -16.99 0.50
C SER A 149 12.13 -17.37 1.65
N GLU A 150 10.93 -17.81 1.28
CA GLU A 150 9.99 -18.48 2.21
C GLU A 150 9.87 -19.97 1.85
N GLY A 151 11.02 -20.62 1.64
CA GLY A 151 11.09 -22.00 1.10
C GLY A 151 10.96 -22.09 -0.42
N ILE A 152 10.63 -20.98 -1.10
CA ILE A 152 10.69 -20.82 -2.56
C ILE A 152 11.41 -19.51 -2.84
N GLN A 153 12.36 -19.50 -3.77
CA GLN A 153 13.05 -18.29 -4.23
C GLN A 153 12.10 -17.51 -5.16
N VAL A 154 11.67 -16.33 -4.71
CA VAL A 154 10.81 -15.45 -5.50
C VAL A 154 11.55 -14.13 -5.75
N PRO A 155 11.96 -13.84 -7.00
CA PRO A 155 12.59 -12.57 -7.34
C PRO A 155 11.60 -11.41 -7.18
N ALA A 156 12.08 -10.31 -6.62
CA ALA A 156 11.32 -9.10 -6.37
C ALA A 156 12.21 -7.85 -6.49
N TYR A 157 11.58 -6.71 -6.73
CA TYR A 157 12.18 -5.40 -6.89
C TYR A 157 11.85 -4.54 -5.68
N GLY A 158 12.87 -4.07 -4.98
CA GLY A 158 12.76 -3.26 -3.79
C GLY A 158 12.76 -1.76 -4.11
N TYR A 159 11.78 -1.05 -3.56
CA TYR A 159 11.55 0.37 -3.83
C TYR A 159 11.51 1.20 -2.55
N LEU A 160 12.10 2.40 -2.59
CA LEU A 160 12.07 3.39 -1.51
C LEU A 160 11.42 4.69 -1.96
N TYR A 161 10.67 5.33 -1.06
CA TYR A 161 10.12 6.67 -1.18
C TYR A 161 10.56 7.49 0.02
N TYR A 162 11.25 8.61 -0.21
CA TYR A 162 11.73 9.49 0.85
C TYR A 162 10.78 10.67 1.04
N PHE A 163 10.24 10.85 2.25
CA PHE A 163 9.29 11.94 2.52
C PHE A 163 9.95 13.33 2.48
N ASN A 164 11.25 13.41 2.76
CA ASN A 164 12.00 14.67 2.76
C ASN A 164 12.63 15.02 1.39
N SER A 165 12.25 14.32 0.32
CA SER A 165 12.75 14.63 -1.02
C SER A 165 12.01 15.83 -1.65
N SER A 166 12.64 16.53 -2.60
CA SER A 166 11.97 17.61 -3.34
C SER A 166 10.75 17.11 -4.15
N ALA A 167 10.80 15.86 -4.63
CA ALA A 167 9.69 15.22 -5.35
C ALA A 167 8.47 14.94 -4.46
N SER A 168 8.69 14.56 -3.19
CA SER A 168 7.61 14.33 -2.23
C SER A 168 6.96 15.64 -1.77
N ALA A 169 7.74 16.72 -1.61
CA ALA A 169 7.21 18.02 -1.22
C ALA A 169 6.13 18.55 -2.18
N ALA A 170 6.35 18.45 -3.50
CA ALA A 170 5.38 18.86 -4.52
C ALA A 170 4.09 18.01 -4.47
N THR A 171 4.25 16.72 -4.22
CA THR A 171 3.14 15.76 -4.11
C THR A 171 2.28 16.03 -2.88
N VAL A 172 2.90 16.28 -1.72
CA VAL A 172 2.22 16.58 -0.45
C VAL A 172 1.46 17.90 -0.49
N ALA A 173 1.99 18.90 -1.19
CA ALA A 173 1.39 20.24 -1.28
C ALA A 173 0.05 20.25 -2.03
N SER A 174 -0.15 19.33 -2.98
CA SER A 174 -1.28 19.35 -3.92
C SER A 174 -2.52 18.57 -3.49
N LEU A 175 -2.47 17.80 -2.41
CA LEU A 175 -3.57 16.89 -2.01
C LEU A 175 -4.35 17.34 -0.76
N PRO A 176 -5.67 17.03 -0.69
CA PRO A 176 -6.53 17.37 0.45
C PRO A 176 -5.96 16.83 1.76
N LYS A 177 -5.95 17.69 2.79
CA LYS A 177 -5.29 17.43 4.07
C LYS A 177 -6.29 16.85 5.07
N ARG A 178 -6.52 15.54 5.06
CA ARG A 178 -7.18 14.87 6.19
C ARG A 178 -6.11 14.13 6.99
N PRO A 179 -5.64 14.68 8.13
CA PRO A 179 -4.68 13.97 8.96
C PRO A 179 -5.32 12.72 9.57
N PRO A 180 -4.51 11.74 10.02
CA PRO A 180 -5.00 10.67 10.87
C PRO A 180 -5.74 11.21 12.10
N PRO A 181 -6.72 10.46 12.62
CA PRO A 181 -7.29 10.77 13.93
C PRO A 181 -6.19 10.81 14.99
N SER A 182 -6.28 11.75 15.94
CA SER A 182 -5.26 11.94 16.98
C SER A 182 -5.08 10.72 17.91
N TRP A 183 -6.10 9.87 18.02
CA TRP A 183 -6.04 8.62 18.77
C TRP A 183 -5.34 7.49 18.01
N MET A 184 -5.15 7.62 16.69
CA MET A 184 -4.53 6.59 15.88
C MET A 184 -3.01 6.64 16.05
N ARG A 185 -2.43 5.52 16.50
CA ARG A 185 -0.98 5.29 16.46
C ARG A 185 -0.61 4.65 15.12
N LEU A 186 0.61 4.91 14.66
CA LEU A 186 1.16 4.11 13.56
C LEU A 186 1.24 2.65 14.02
N PRO A 187 0.72 1.71 13.22
CA PRO A 187 0.82 0.31 13.57
C PRO A 187 2.26 -0.16 13.41
N ALA A 188 2.93 -0.45 14.53
CA ALA A 188 4.23 -1.09 14.51
C ALA A 188 4.07 -2.55 14.07
N VAL A 189 4.86 -2.97 13.09
CA VAL A 189 4.83 -4.34 12.55
C VAL A 189 6.12 -5.05 12.90
N HIS A 190 5.97 -6.17 13.61
CA HIS A 190 7.05 -7.12 13.87
C HIS A 190 6.69 -8.44 13.19
N HIS A 191 7.28 -8.69 12.02
CA HIS A 191 7.06 -9.91 11.27
C HIS A 191 8.37 -10.40 10.66
N PRO A 192 8.75 -11.70 10.80
CA PRO A 192 10.04 -12.20 10.34
C PRO A 192 10.31 -11.93 8.85
N LEU A 193 9.30 -12.07 7.99
CA LEU A 193 9.44 -11.70 6.58
C LEU A 193 9.76 -10.21 6.42
N LEU A 194 9.11 -9.34 7.19
CA LEU A 194 9.33 -7.91 7.11
C LEU A 194 10.72 -7.51 7.63
N ASP A 195 11.23 -8.24 8.62
CA ASP A 195 12.62 -8.09 9.07
C ASP A 195 13.59 -8.49 7.96
N GLN A 196 13.37 -9.61 7.27
CA GLN A 196 14.18 -10.03 6.12
C GLN A 196 14.13 -9.00 4.98
N LEU A 197 12.92 -8.56 4.62
CA LEU A 197 12.68 -7.56 3.59
C LEU A 197 13.38 -6.24 3.93
N SER A 198 13.18 -5.73 5.13
CA SER A 198 13.82 -4.49 5.58
C SER A 198 15.34 -4.64 5.67
N ASN A 199 15.87 -5.77 6.14
CA ASN A 199 17.32 -6.05 6.11
C ASN A 199 17.89 -6.02 4.70
N ALA A 200 17.14 -6.52 3.71
CA ALA A 200 17.60 -6.56 2.32
C ALA A 200 17.78 -5.14 1.74
N LEU A 201 16.92 -4.20 2.12
CA LEU A 201 16.94 -2.79 1.69
C LEU A 201 17.82 -1.89 2.56
N PHE A 202 17.90 -2.20 3.86
CA PHE A 202 18.59 -1.42 4.88
C PHE A 202 19.61 -2.33 5.59
N PRO A 203 20.73 -2.68 4.93
CA PRO A 203 21.73 -3.56 5.51
C PRO A 203 22.32 -2.93 6.78
N SER A 204 22.57 -3.75 7.80
CA SER A 204 23.06 -3.32 9.11
C SER A 204 24.43 -2.62 9.07
N ASP A 205 25.17 -2.80 7.98
CA ASP A 205 26.56 -2.36 7.84
C ASP A 205 26.69 -0.91 7.36
N GLY A 206 25.74 -0.03 7.70
CA GLY A 206 25.69 1.38 7.29
C GLY A 206 27.02 2.13 7.40
N LYS A 207 27.82 2.01 6.34
CA LYS A 207 28.95 2.82 5.89
C LYS A 207 28.90 2.88 4.37
#